data_AF-A0A7C3AWW4-F1
#
_entry.id   AF-A0A7C3AWW4-F1
#
_cell.length_a   1.000
_cell.length_b   1.000
_cell.length_c   1.000
_cell.angle_alpha   90.00
_cell.angle_beta   90.00
_cell.angle_gamma   90.00
#
_symmetry.space_group_name_H-M   'P 1'
#
loop_
_entity.id
_entity.type
_entity.pdbx_description
1 polymer ?
#
loop_
_entity_poly.entity_id
_entity_poly.type
_entity_poly.pdbx_seq_one_letter_code
_entity_poly.pdbx_strand_id
1 'polypeptide(L)'
;METSMMRLTSVSAQIVDGFLPETPESLDIPALLAYWEENKYPLLALNHSNGLQQLQNLPEFQTARHQQEELLSSARAEYIKVRDRWAQKGISCILIKSAGRFPSFPYTSDNLDVLVKEEHEQVAKAILVELGYIELKNIEESHKFLFRKFHSGRCVSAIHLHTWVGWDACFLDDAPIWQNSLISYDDEAVRVPSPEDVILITIAHGFYENKQFRLGDIVKICECWREGEIDWAYMENAASQRGWLDGLHLCLLICAHIEKSLWGETSIPVRNLNRWETSLKRHPMIHRYYRRITRLTPVSLPFAFSFIFSKFLYYGKILRDPQHSLREKLSEAVQTLAGGIKLKSGIRPQPAFLVSFSGPDGSGKTEHAQALIRALNISDLRIKYYWNRCGTFGLTKLFSHWGKVLLRNRVQWAKPGAPDRRERLQNSLLRFLWSYLVATDMVLAYFFKVKLPLLCGKIVICDRYAFDAAAEMESSLDAKDRLSRLAIKLMLTLVPKPNVAYLLDLPEDVCAQRKDEDTDPDYLRRQRRVYMALADRYNLQPKRTDREFSTTADEIVHEVMVPYYENFETSLNGIFLSNPSQLNKRSRAGI
;
A
#
# COMPACT_ATOMS: atom_id res chain seq x y z
N MET A 1 18.06 1.59 24.78
CA MET A 1 16.95 1.85 23.85
C MET A 1 15.82 2.61 24.54
N GLU A 2 15.25 2.08 25.63
CA GLU A 2 14.17 2.73 26.40
C GLU A 2 14.54 4.12 26.95
N THR A 3 15.74 4.29 27.53
CA THR A 3 16.25 5.59 28.00
C THR A 3 16.41 6.63 26.89
N SER A 4 16.76 6.19 25.67
CA SER A 4 16.89 7.07 24.50
C SER A 4 15.52 7.52 24.00
N MET A 5 14.53 6.61 23.99
CA MET A 5 13.16 6.94 23.60
C MET A 5 12.48 7.89 24.59
N MET A 6 12.70 7.70 25.90
CA MET A 6 12.21 8.62 26.93
C MET A 6 12.81 10.02 26.77
N ARG A 7 14.12 10.12 26.45
CA ARG A 7 14.76 11.41 26.15
C ARG A 7 14.14 12.07 24.92
N LEU A 8 14.01 11.33 23.81
CA LEU A 8 13.38 11.86 22.58
C LEU A 8 11.94 12.31 22.81
N THR A 9 11.18 11.58 23.63
CA THR A 9 9.81 11.93 24.02
C THR A 9 9.77 13.26 24.80
N SER A 10 10.62 13.40 25.82
CA SER A 10 10.70 14.63 26.62
C SER A 10 11.16 15.84 25.81
N VAL A 11 12.23 15.68 25.02
CA VAL A 11 12.75 16.73 24.13
C VAL A 11 11.70 17.15 23.11
N SER A 12 11.01 16.18 22.49
CA SER A 12 9.95 16.47 21.52
C SER A 12 8.79 17.22 22.16
N ALA A 13 8.32 16.82 23.34
CA ALA A 13 7.22 17.50 24.03
C ALA A 13 7.52 18.98 24.31
N GLN A 14 8.75 19.29 24.70
CA GLN A 14 9.19 20.68 24.92
C GLN A 14 9.25 21.47 23.61
N ILE A 15 9.78 20.87 22.53
CA ILE A 15 9.84 21.51 21.21
C ILE A 15 8.43 21.79 20.66
N VAL A 16 7.50 20.85 20.81
CA VAL A 16 6.09 21.03 20.41
C VAL A 16 5.45 22.20 21.16
N ASP A 17 5.79 22.40 22.43
CA ASP A 17 5.33 23.53 23.24
C ASP A 17 6.09 24.85 22.97
N GLY A 18 6.99 24.83 21.97
CA GLY A 18 7.75 26.00 21.52
C GLY A 18 9.05 26.28 22.27
N PHE A 19 9.47 25.37 23.16
CA PHE A 19 10.69 25.50 23.95
C PHE A 19 11.82 24.62 23.41
N LEU A 20 13.01 25.20 23.23
CA LEU A 20 14.21 24.45 22.87
C LEU A 20 14.96 24.05 24.17
N PRO A 21 14.98 22.75 24.56
CA PRO A 21 15.48 22.30 25.86
C PRO A 21 17.01 22.38 26.02
N GLU A 22 17.73 22.26 24.91
CA GLU A 22 19.18 22.11 24.85
C GLU A 22 19.71 22.92 23.67
N THR A 23 21.03 23.17 23.59
CA THR A 23 21.57 23.85 22.40
C THR A 23 21.41 22.93 21.18
N PRO A 24 21.12 23.48 19.98
CA PRO A 24 20.88 22.67 18.79
C PRO A 24 22.01 21.68 18.47
N GLU A 25 23.26 22.00 18.82
CA GLU A 25 24.44 21.15 18.58
C GLU A 25 24.48 19.89 19.46
N SER A 26 23.71 19.85 20.55
CA SER A 26 23.62 18.70 21.46
C SER A 26 22.46 17.76 21.14
N LEU A 27 21.61 18.16 20.19
CA LEU A 27 20.47 17.38 19.70
C LEU A 27 20.89 16.47 18.54
N ASP A 28 20.51 15.20 18.62
CA ASP A 28 20.57 14.28 17.48
C ASP A 28 19.39 14.56 16.55
N ILE A 29 19.57 15.50 15.62
CA ILE A 29 18.52 15.95 14.70
C ILE A 29 17.98 14.81 13.82
N PRO A 30 18.83 13.95 13.20
CA PRO A 30 18.32 12.79 12.47
C PRO A 30 17.42 11.87 13.33
N ALA A 31 17.82 11.60 14.58
CA ALA A 31 16.99 10.78 15.47
C ALA A 31 15.67 11.47 15.84
N LEU A 32 15.68 12.80 16.03
CA LEU A 32 14.48 13.57 16.33
C LEU A 32 13.50 13.63 15.16
N LEU A 33 14.00 13.82 13.94
CA LEU A 33 13.19 13.82 12.71
C LEU A 33 12.56 12.43 12.48
N ALA A 34 13.34 11.36 12.62
CA ALA A 34 12.83 9.98 12.52
C ALA A 34 11.79 9.69 13.61
N TYR A 35 12.01 10.20 14.82
CA TYR A 35 11.06 10.07 15.92
C TYR A 35 9.72 10.74 15.63
N TRP A 36 9.71 11.96 15.07
CA TRP A 36 8.48 12.64 14.68
C TRP A 36 7.75 11.94 13.54
N GLU A 37 8.48 11.40 12.56
CA GLU A 37 7.91 10.60 11.48
C GLU A 37 7.24 9.32 12.02
N GLU A 38 7.92 8.55 12.87
CA GLU A 38 7.38 7.35 13.51
C GLU A 38 6.15 7.67 14.38
N ASN A 39 6.18 8.82 15.06
CA ASN A 39 5.10 9.31 15.91
C ASN A 39 4.06 10.16 15.16
N LYS A 40 4.09 10.17 13.82
CA LYS A 40 3.10 10.84 12.95
C LYS A 40 2.85 12.31 13.32
N TYR A 41 3.86 12.99 13.86
CA TYR A 41 3.78 14.40 14.21
C TYR A 41 4.10 15.26 12.96
N PRO A 42 3.24 16.21 12.57
CA PRO A 42 3.47 17.05 11.40
C PRO A 42 4.59 18.08 11.69
N LEU A 43 5.76 17.91 11.07
CA LEU A 43 6.89 18.84 11.23
C LEU A 43 6.51 20.29 10.90
N LEU A 44 5.60 20.47 9.93
CA LEU A 44 5.12 21.77 9.49
C LEU A 44 4.31 22.52 10.56
N ALA A 45 3.81 21.83 11.59
CA ALA A 45 3.13 22.50 12.72
C ALA A 45 4.09 23.37 13.56
N LEU A 46 5.41 23.15 13.47
CA LEU A 46 6.42 23.89 14.23
C LEU A 46 6.73 25.29 13.66
N ASN A 47 6.03 25.76 12.63
CA ASN A 47 6.45 26.89 11.80
C ASN A 47 6.38 28.27 12.48
N HIS A 48 5.57 28.42 13.53
CA HIS A 48 5.25 29.74 14.11
C HIS A 48 5.85 29.98 15.49
N SER A 49 6.64 29.04 16.02
CA SER A 49 7.20 29.16 17.37
C SER A 49 8.50 29.97 17.34
N ASN A 50 8.42 31.23 17.78
CA ASN A 50 9.59 32.13 17.89
C ASN A 50 10.76 31.54 18.69
N GLY A 51 10.48 30.62 19.63
CA GLY A 51 11.50 29.92 20.42
C GLY A 51 12.32 28.86 19.68
N LEU A 52 11.96 28.52 18.43
CA LEU A 52 12.58 27.42 17.68
C LEU A 52 13.47 27.88 16.51
N GLN A 53 13.74 29.17 16.36
CA GLN A 53 14.51 29.70 15.21
C GLN A 53 15.86 29.01 15.03
N GLN A 54 16.57 28.71 16.13
CA GLN A 54 17.88 28.03 16.06
C GLN A 54 17.77 26.63 15.46
N LEU A 55 16.72 25.88 15.82
CA LEU A 55 16.44 24.54 15.28
C LEU A 55 15.99 24.62 13.81
N GLN A 56 15.13 25.58 13.48
CA GLN A 56 14.60 25.79 12.13
C GLN A 56 15.68 26.19 11.11
N ASN A 57 16.78 26.78 11.57
CA ASN A 57 17.91 27.19 10.74
C ASN A 57 18.90 26.06 10.42
N LEU A 58 18.75 24.88 11.03
CA LEU A 58 19.63 23.75 10.76
C LEU A 58 19.38 23.16 9.35
N PRO A 59 20.43 22.84 8.57
CA PRO A 59 20.28 22.32 7.21
C PRO A 59 19.44 21.04 7.12
N GLU A 60 19.61 20.13 8.06
CA GLU A 60 18.85 18.87 8.13
C GLU A 60 17.37 19.13 8.36
N PHE A 61 17.05 20.09 9.24
CA PHE A 61 15.67 20.48 9.52
C PHE A 61 15.02 21.15 8.30
N GLN A 62 15.73 22.07 7.64
CA GLN A 62 15.23 22.72 6.41
C GLN A 62 14.99 21.70 5.29
N THR A 63 15.88 20.73 5.13
CA THR A 63 15.74 19.65 4.15
C THR A 63 14.49 18.81 4.43
N ALA A 64 14.32 18.36 5.68
CA ALA A 64 13.15 17.57 6.09
C ALA A 64 11.84 18.37 5.96
N ARG A 65 11.87 19.66 6.30
CA ARG A 65 10.74 20.57 6.14
C ARG A 65 10.33 20.70 4.67
N HIS A 66 11.28 20.98 3.77
CA HIS A 66 10.99 21.10 2.34
C HIS A 66 10.37 19.83 1.78
N GLN A 67 10.88 18.65 2.18
CA GLN A 67 10.29 17.37 1.80
C GLN A 67 8.83 17.21 2.29
N GLN A 68 8.51 17.67 3.50
CA GLN A 68 7.14 17.64 4.01
C GLN A 68 6.22 18.67 3.34
N GLU A 69 6.74 19.85 2.95
CA GLU A 69 5.99 20.83 2.16
C GLU A 69 5.63 20.26 0.77
N GLU A 70 6.57 19.58 0.10
CA GLU A 70 6.31 18.88 -1.16
C GLU A 70 5.29 17.74 -1.00
N LEU A 71 5.40 16.96 0.08
CA LEU A 71 4.46 15.88 0.39
C LEU A 71 3.04 16.42 0.62
N LEU A 72 2.90 17.48 1.44
CA LEU A 72 1.62 18.13 1.68
C LEU A 72 1.03 18.68 0.37
N SER A 73 1.82 19.45 -0.39
CA SER A 73 1.35 20.08 -1.63
C SER A 73 0.89 19.04 -2.65
N SER A 74 1.67 17.97 -2.86
CA SER A 74 1.34 16.91 -3.82
C SER A 74 0.11 16.09 -3.39
N ALA A 75 0.04 15.68 -2.12
CA ALA A 75 -1.10 14.92 -1.60
C ALA A 75 -2.40 15.75 -1.62
N ARG A 76 -2.32 17.04 -1.23
CA ARG A 76 -3.45 17.96 -1.27
C ARG A 76 -3.93 18.20 -2.70
N ALA A 77 -3.01 18.35 -3.67
CA ALA A 77 -3.37 18.54 -5.07
C ALA A 77 -4.15 17.35 -5.66
N GLU A 78 -3.79 16.11 -5.31
CA GLU A 78 -4.57 14.93 -5.72
C GLU A 78 -5.93 14.86 -5.01
N TYR A 79 -5.99 15.18 -3.71
CA TYR A 79 -7.24 15.22 -2.95
C TYR A 79 -8.23 16.24 -3.53
N ILE A 80 -7.77 17.44 -3.89
CA ILE A 80 -8.63 18.50 -4.46
C ILE A 80 -9.33 18.02 -5.73
N LYS A 81 -8.63 17.31 -6.61
CA LYS A 81 -9.24 16.75 -7.84
C LYS A 81 -10.41 15.82 -7.52
N VAL A 82 -10.28 15.00 -6.48
CA VAL A 82 -11.33 14.08 -6.03
C VAL A 82 -12.48 14.85 -5.38
N ARG A 83 -12.17 15.72 -4.41
CA ARG A 83 -13.14 16.55 -3.69
C ARG A 83 -13.98 17.40 -4.63
N ASP A 84 -13.37 18.02 -5.64
CA ASP A 84 -14.07 18.86 -6.62
C ASP A 84 -15.02 18.04 -7.49
N ARG A 85 -14.60 16.84 -7.93
CA ARG A 85 -15.46 15.94 -8.73
C ARG A 85 -16.63 15.39 -7.93
N TRP A 86 -16.42 15.10 -6.64
CA TRP A 86 -17.49 14.75 -5.71
C TRP A 86 -18.45 15.92 -5.48
N ALA A 87 -17.94 17.13 -5.23
CA ALA A 87 -18.76 18.32 -5.04
C ALA A 87 -19.64 18.64 -6.27
N GLN A 88 -19.11 18.45 -7.49
CA GLN A 88 -19.89 18.59 -8.75
C GLN A 88 -21.08 17.61 -8.84
N LYS A 89 -21.06 16.51 -8.09
CA LYS A 89 -22.16 15.55 -7.97
C LYS A 89 -22.97 15.70 -6.67
N GLY A 90 -22.74 16.78 -5.92
CA GLY A 90 -23.41 17.03 -4.64
C GLY A 90 -22.91 16.16 -3.49
N ILE A 91 -21.76 15.50 -3.64
CA ILE A 91 -21.16 14.64 -2.62
C ILE A 91 -20.20 15.48 -1.77
N SER A 92 -20.54 15.65 -0.49
CA SER A 92 -19.65 16.23 0.51
C SER A 92 -18.79 15.15 1.17
N CYS A 93 -17.65 15.53 1.73
CA CYS A 93 -16.74 14.63 2.42
C CYS A 93 -16.13 15.25 3.69
N ILE A 94 -15.72 14.41 4.65
CA ILE A 94 -15.02 14.81 5.89
C ILE A 94 -13.69 14.04 5.99
N LEU A 95 -12.59 14.74 6.32
CA LEU A 95 -11.31 14.12 6.65
C LEU A 95 -11.30 13.73 8.13
N ILE A 96 -11.75 12.51 8.45
CA ILE A 96 -12.08 12.11 9.83
C ILE A 96 -10.88 12.01 10.77
N LYS A 97 -9.65 11.92 10.24
CA LYS A 97 -8.41 11.93 11.03
C LYS A 97 -7.77 13.32 11.19
N SER A 98 -8.35 14.35 10.59
CA SER A 98 -7.90 15.72 10.77
C SER A 98 -8.56 16.36 11.99
N ALA A 99 -7.84 17.24 12.68
CA ALA A 99 -8.34 18.01 13.81
C ALA A 99 -8.54 19.50 13.51
N GLY A 100 -8.40 19.91 12.25
CA GLY A 100 -8.55 21.31 11.87
C GLY A 100 -7.46 22.22 12.42
N ARG A 101 -6.25 21.70 12.66
CA ARG A 101 -5.07 22.42 13.16
C ARG A 101 -3.97 22.43 12.12
N PHE A 102 -3.29 23.56 11.96
CA PHE A 102 -2.32 23.73 10.90
C PHE A 102 -1.17 22.72 10.98
N PRO A 103 -0.87 22.01 9.88
CA PRO A 103 -1.68 21.92 8.65
C PRO A 103 -2.89 20.99 8.84
N SER A 104 -4.09 21.49 8.56
CA SER A 104 -5.32 20.69 8.75
C SER A 104 -5.41 19.54 7.77
N PHE A 105 -4.75 19.63 6.62
CA PHE A 105 -4.66 18.51 5.71
C PHE A 105 -3.73 17.41 6.30
N PRO A 106 -4.22 16.18 6.57
CA PRO A 106 -3.48 15.17 7.34
C PRO A 106 -2.45 14.40 6.48
N TYR A 107 -1.46 15.11 5.94
CA TYR A 107 -0.45 14.59 5.01
C TYR A 107 0.52 13.56 5.62
N THR A 108 0.59 13.45 6.95
CA THR A 108 1.43 12.45 7.64
C THR A 108 0.80 11.06 7.68
N SER A 109 -0.48 10.94 7.30
CA SER A 109 -1.19 9.66 7.23
C SER A 109 -0.77 8.87 5.98
N ASP A 110 -0.68 7.54 6.10
CA ASP A 110 -0.31 6.66 4.99
C ASP A 110 -1.43 6.57 3.92
N ASN A 111 -2.67 6.82 4.34
CA ASN A 111 -3.85 6.94 3.52
C ASN A 111 -4.75 8.06 4.06
N LEU A 112 -5.52 8.69 3.17
CA LEU A 112 -6.47 9.73 3.52
C LEU A 112 -7.81 9.09 3.86
N ASP A 113 -8.17 9.06 5.14
CA ASP A 113 -9.48 8.56 5.58
C ASP A 113 -10.55 9.63 5.34
N VAL A 114 -11.40 9.35 4.35
CA VAL A 114 -12.44 10.26 3.88
C VAL A 114 -13.81 9.66 4.11
N LEU A 115 -14.63 10.31 4.93
CA LEU A 115 -16.02 9.92 5.17
C LEU A 115 -16.94 10.57 4.14
N VAL A 116 -17.76 9.76 3.49
CA VAL A 116 -18.90 10.17 2.66
C VAL A 116 -20.17 9.55 3.24
N LYS A 117 -21.34 10.10 2.92
CA LYS A 117 -22.62 9.47 3.29
C LYS A 117 -22.79 8.14 2.56
N GLU A 118 -23.36 7.14 3.23
CA GLU A 118 -23.58 5.80 2.67
C GLU A 118 -24.37 5.82 1.34
N GLU A 119 -25.37 6.71 1.23
CA GLU A 119 -26.16 6.89 -0.01
C GLU A 119 -25.32 7.32 -1.22
N HIS A 120 -24.13 7.89 -1.01
CA HIS A 120 -23.22 8.32 -2.06
C HIS A 120 -22.10 7.32 -2.36
N GLU A 121 -22.01 6.19 -1.64
CA GLU A 121 -20.90 5.23 -1.75
C GLU A 121 -20.60 4.86 -3.21
N GLN A 122 -21.60 4.39 -3.95
CA GLN A 122 -21.43 3.87 -5.30
C GLN A 122 -20.97 4.96 -6.29
N VAL A 123 -21.53 6.16 -6.18
CA VAL A 123 -21.13 7.30 -7.03
C VAL A 123 -19.74 7.78 -6.66
N ALA A 124 -19.40 7.82 -5.37
CA ALA A 124 -18.08 8.21 -4.90
C ALA A 124 -16.99 7.25 -5.40
N LYS A 125 -17.23 5.94 -5.31
CA LYS A 125 -16.35 4.89 -5.84
C LYS A 125 -16.17 5.01 -7.36
N ALA A 126 -17.26 5.21 -8.10
CA ALA A 126 -17.20 5.37 -9.55
C ALA A 126 -16.33 6.56 -9.97
N ILE A 127 -16.45 7.70 -9.28
CA ILE A 127 -15.63 8.90 -9.53
C ILE A 127 -14.14 8.64 -9.24
N LEU A 128 -13.81 7.92 -8.17
CA LEU A 128 -12.43 7.52 -7.90
C LEU A 128 -11.86 6.69 -9.06
N VAL A 129 -12.60 5.69 -9.53
CA VAL A 129 -12.20 4.86 -10.68
C VAL A 129 -12.02 5.72 -11.95
N GLU A 130 -12.95 6.64 -12.24
CA GLU A 130 -12.83 7.59 -13.36
C GLU A 130 -11.58 8.48 -13.27
N LEU A 131 -11.13 8.79 -12.06
CA LEU A 131 -9.91 9.57 -11.80
C LEU A 131 -8.62 8.74 -11.82
N GLY A 132 -8.71 7.45 -12.17
CA GLY A 132 -7.58 6.52 -12.30
C GLY A 132 -7.16 5.87 -10.97
N TYR A 133 -8.02 5.88 -9.95
CA TYR A 133 -7.79 5.11 -8.73
C TYR A 133 -8.21 3.65 -8.92
N ILE A 134 -7.49 2.77 -8.21
CA ILE A 134 -7.70 1.33 -8.22
C ILE A 134 -8.15 0.91 -6.82
N GLU A 135 -9.31 0.26 -6.73
CA GLU A 135 -9.85 -0.32 -5.49
C GLU A 135 -9.08 -1.59 -5.11
N LEU A 136 -8.48 -1.62 -3.92
CA LEU A 136 -7.73 -2.77 -3.43
C LEU A 136 -8.65 -3.78 -2.73
N LYS A 137 -9.21 -4.72 -3.50
CA LYS A 137 -10.16 -5.72 -2.96
C LYS A 137 -9.52 -6.81 -2.07
N ASN A 138 -8.19 -6.83 -1.97
CA ASN A 138 -7.48 -7.73 -1.05
C ASN A 138 -7.50 -7.23 0.41
N ILE A 139 -7.91 -5.98 0.63
CA ILE A 139 -8.07 -5.36 1.93
C ILE A 139 -9.58 -5.24 2.18
N GLU A 140 -10.12 -6.26 2.84
CA GLU A 140 -11.56 -6.37 3.12
C GLU A 140 -11.87 -5.74 4.48
N GLU A 141 -12.54 -4.60 4.47
CA GLU A 141 -13.02 -3.91 5.66
C GLU A 141 -14.48 -3.51 5.46
N SER A 142 -15.36 -3.76 6.44
CA SER A 142 -16.78 -3.40 6.26
C SER A 142 -16.95 -1.89 6.19
N HIS A 143 -17.69 -1.41 5.17
CA HIS A 143 -17.97 0.02 4.94
C HIS A 143 -16.73 0.89 4.73
N LYS A 144 -15.58 0.27 4.42
CA LYS A 144 -14.34 0.96 4.08
C LYS A 144 -13.73 0.37 2.82
N PHE A 145 -13.22 1.24 1.97
CA PHE A 145 -12.72 0.87 0.65
C PHE A 145 -11.43 1.62 0.37
N LEU A 146 -10.31 0.90 0.28
CA LEU A 146 -9.01 1.52 0.01
C LEU A 146 -8.77 1.64 -1.50
N PHE A 147 -8.55 2.86 -1.94
CA PHE A 147 -8.22 3.22 -3.31
C PHE A 147 -6.79 3.74 -3.38
N ARG A 148 -6.02 3.31 -4.39
CA ARG A 148 -4.68 3.86 -4.68
C ARG A 148 -4.59 4.35 -6.11
N LYS A 149 -3.88 5.45 -6.30
CA LYS A 149 -3.48 5.98 -7.61
C LYS A 149 -1.98 5.91 -7.75
N PHE A 150 -1.52 5.48 -8.92
CA PHE A 150 -0.11 5.24 -9.18
C PHE A 150 0.45 6.17 -10.25
N HIS A 151 1.72 6.53 -10.10
CA HIS A 151 2.52 7.21 -11.10
C HIS A 151 3.93 6.59 -11.14
N SER A 152 4.33 6.04 -12.29
CA SER A 152 5.59 5.31 -12.49
C SER A 152 5.81 4.17 -11.47
N GLY A 153 4.72 3.53 -11.04
CA GLY A 153 4.71 2.49 -10.02
C GLY A 153 4.79 2.99 -8.57
N ARG A 154 4.88 4.30 -8.34
CA ARG A 154 4.80 4.90 -6.99
C ARG A 154 3.35 5.26 -6.67
N CYS A 155 2.92 5.04 -5.44
CA CYS A 155 1.61 5.51 -4.99
C CYS A 155 1.66 7.03 -4.79
N VAL A 156 0.87 7.78 -5.55
CA VAL A 156 0.80 9.26 -5.45
C VAL A 156 -0.38 9.74 -4.62
N SER A 157 -1.40 8.90 -4.48
CA SER A 157 -2.54 9.19 -3.61
C SER A 157 -3.18 7.89 -3.16
N ALA A 158 -3.51 7.82 -1.86
CA ALA A 158 -4.26 6.72 -1.28
C ALA A 158 -5.47 7.31 -0.55
N ILE A 159 -6.67 6.94 -0.99
CA ILE A 159 -7.93 7.37 -0.39
C ILE A 159 -8.58 6.16 0.25
N HIS A 160 -8.73 6.19 1.55
CA HIS A 160 -9.54 5.22 2.27
C HIS A 160 -10.94 5.82 2.38
N LEU A 161 -11.86 5.33 1.55
CA LEU A 161 -13.24 5.81 1.53
C LEU A 161 -14.03 5.10 2.63
N HIS A 162 -14.61 5.86 3.55
CA HIS A 162 -15.46 5.37 4.63
C HIS A 162 -16.91 5.80 4.37
N THR A 163 -17.85 4.92 4.63
CA THR A 163 -19.28 5.29 4.71
C THR A 163 -19.80 5.35 6.14
N TRP A 164 -18.96 4.97 7.11
CA TRP A 164 -19.24 5.05 8.54
C TRP A 164 -17.95 5.20 9.36
N VAL A 165 -18.06 5.53 10.64
CA VAL A 165 -16.93 5.56 11.57
C VAL A 165 -16.92 4.34 12.50
N GLY A 166 -16.23 3.29 12.08
CA GLY A 166 -16.11 2.02 12.83
C GLY A 166 -14.83 1.23 12.54
N TRP A 167 -14.56 0.23 13.39
CA TRP A 167 -13.41 -0.69 13.29
C TRP A 167 -13.86 -2.11 13.60
N ASP A 168 -14.29 -2.84 12.57
CA ASP A 168 -15.07 -4.09 12.64
C ASP A 168 -16.46 -3.94 13.33
N ALA A 169 -16.62 -2.93 14.17
CA ALA A 169 -17.83 -2.51 14.88
C ALA A 169 -18.01 -0.98 14.78
N CYS A 170 -19.25 -0.48 14.80
CA CYS A 170 -19.52 0.96 14.86
C CYS A 170 -19.06 1.54 16.20
N PHE A 171 -18.31 2.63 16.21
CA PHE A 171 -17.91 3.33 17.44
C PHE A 171 -18.61 4.66 17.64
N LEU A 172 -18.98 5.31 16.55
CA LEU A 172 -19.64 6.61 16.52
C LEU A 172 -20.75 6.60 15.49
N ASP A 173 -21.80 7.37 15.75
CA ASP A 173 -22.88 7.60 14.79
C ASP A 173 -22.45 8.68 13.81
N ASP A 174 -22.70 8.47 12.52
CA ASP A 174 -22.22 9.40 11.50
C ASP A 174 -23.01 10.72 11.48
N ALA A 175 -24.30 10.69 11.83
CA ALA A 175 -25.16 11.87 11.73
C ALA A 175 -24.68 13.04 12.60
N PRO A 176 -24.33 12.87 13.89
CA PRO A 176 -23.69 13.91 14.69
C PRO A 176 -22.38 14.43 14.09
N ILE A 177 -21.53 13.54 13.57
CA ILE A 177 -20.24 13.93 12.95
C ILE A 177 -20.48 14.85 11.75
N TRP A 178 -21.45 14.53 10.91
CA TRP A 178 -21.84 15.38 9.78
C TRP A 178 -22.37 16.73 10.24
N GLN A 179 -23.26 16.73 11.23
CA GLN A 179 -23.90 17.93 11.76
C GLN A 179 -22.90 18.90 12.38
N ASN A 180 -21.90 18.38 13.10
CA ASN A 180 -20.93 19.16 13.85
C ASN A 180 -19.63 19.43 13.08
N SER A 181 -19.53 18.95 11.83
CA SER A 181 -18.34 19.14 11.00
C SER A 181 -18.11 20.60 10.62
N LEU A 182 -16.84 20.98 10.55
CA LEU A 182 -16.39 22.35 10.31
C LEU A 182 -15.46 22.40 9.09
N ILE A 183 -15.45 23.52 8.37
CA ILE A 183 -14.38 23.80 7.40
C ILE A 183 -13.16 24.27 8.20
N SER A 184 -11.97 23.76 7.88
CA SER A 184 -10.76 24.17 8.62
C SER A 184 -10.39 25.62 8.33
N TYR A 185 -9.71 26.26 9.27
CA TYR A 185 -9.41 27.69 9.20
C TYR A 185 -8.28 28.02 8.19
N ASP A 186 -7.40 27.06 7.92
CA ASP A 186 -6.22 27.18 7.07
C ASP A 186 -6.41 26.59 5.67
N ASP A 187 -7.50 25.83 5.44
CA ASP A 187 -7.74 25.13 4.19
C ASP A 187 -9.25 24.95 3.89
N GLU A 188 -9.79 25.81 3.02
CA GLU A 188 -11.20 25.78 2.60
C GLU A 188 -11.64 24.46 1.93
N ALA A 189 -10.68 23.64 1.46
CA ALA A 189 -10.97 22.34 0.87
C ALA A 189 -11.11 21.21 1.91
N VAL A 190 -10.75 21.48 3.16
CA VAL A 190 -10.69 20.50 4.23
C VAL A 190 -11.85 20.72 5.20
N ARG A 191 -12.75 19.74 5.23
CA ARG A 191 -13.78 19.62 6.26
C ARG A 191 -13.34 18.60 7.31
N VAL A 192 -13.47 18.95 8.57
CA VAL A 192 -13.00 18.17 9.73
C VAL A 192 -14.14 17.92 10.71
N PRO A 193 -14.05 16.90 11.58
CA PRO A 193 -14.99 16.69 12.68
C PRO A 193 -14.90 17.80 13.74
N SER A 194 -15.87 17.86 14.66
CA SER A 194 -15.76 18.75 15.83
C SER A 194 -14.63 18.29 16.78
N PRO A 195 -14.14 19.15 17.69
CA PRO A 195 -13.13 18.77 18.68
C PRO A 195 -13.50 17.50 19.48
N GLU A 196 -14.77 17.35 19.89
CA GLU A 196 -15.27 16.16 20.58
C GLU A 196 -15.16 14.90 19.71
N ASP A 197 -15.61 15.00 18.45
CA ASP A 197 -15.56 13.88 17.51
C ASP A 197 -14.10 13.49 17.20
N VAL A 198 -13.20 14.47 17.06
CA VAL A 198 -11.76 14.23 16.90
C VAL A 198 -11.19 13.42 18.06
N ILE A 199 -11.53 13.78 19.31
CA ILE A 199 -11.08 13.06 20.50
C ILE A 199 -11.61 11.62 20.48
N LEU A 200 -12.91 11.44 20.22
CA LEU A 200 -13.55 10.12 20.17
C LEU A 200 -12.92 9.23 19.08
N ILE A 201 -12.75 9.76 17.87
CA ILE A 201 -12.16 9.05 16.72
C ILE A 201 -10.71 8.66 17.05
N THR A 202 -9.91 9.62 17.55
CA THR A 202 -8.49 9.39 17.85
C THR A 202 -8.31 8.36 18.96
N ILE A 203 -9.12 8.43 20.02
CA ILE A 203 -9.10 7.44 21.11
C ILE A 203 -9.48 6.07 20.58
N ALA A 204 -10.60 5.96 19.85
CA ALA A 204 -11.08 4.67 19.39
C ALA A 204 -10.09 4.01 18.40
N HIS A 205 -9.54 4.79 17.46
CA HIS A 205 -8.49 4.38 16.55
C HIS A 205 -7.21 3.94 17.29
N GLY A 206 -6.69 4.77 18.20
CA GLY A 206 -5.44 4.47 18.91
C GLY A 206 -5.56 3.27 19.85
N PHE A 207 -6.66 3.15 20.60
CA PHE A 207 -6.82 2.09 21.59
C PHE A 207 -7.34 0.77 20.99
N TYR A 208 -8.36 0.81 20.14
CA TYR A 208 -9.04 -0.40 19.64
C TYR A 208 -8.50 -0.90 18.31
N GLU A 209 -7.91 -0.06 17.46
CA GLU A 209 -7.32 -0.46 16.18
C GLU A 209 -5.79 -0.60 16.27
N ASN A 210 -5.08 0.46 16.63
CA ASN A 210 -3.61 0.47 16.59
C ASN A 210 -2.93 -0.07 17.85
N LYS A 211 -3.63 -0.02 18.99
CA LYS A 211 -3.14 -0.43 20.32
C LYS A 211 -1.92 0.39 20.72
N GLN A 212 -1.89 1.66 20.30
CA GLN A 212 -0.89 2.63 20.71
C GLN A 212 -1.40 4.06 20.49
N PHE A 213 -0.88 4.99 21.30
CA PHE A 213 -0.97 6.43 21.01
C PHE A 213 0.40 6.96 20.60
N ARG A 214 0.45 7.69 19.48
CA ARG A 214 1.65 8.40 19.04
C ARG A 214 1.64 9.84 19.52
N LEU A 215 2.78 10.54 19.42
CA LEU A 215 2.85 11.97 19.73
C LEU A 215 1.80 12.79 18.98
N GLY A 216 1.62 12.56 17.67
CA GLY A 216 0.61 13.25 16.88
C GLY A 216 -0.83 13.00 17.37
N ASP A 217 -1.13 11.83 17.93
CA ASP A 217 -2.45 11.54 18.50
C ASP A 217 -2.66 12.31 19.81
N ILE A 218 -1.64 12.34 20.68
CA ILE A 218 -1.71 13.01 21.98
C ILE A 218 -1.79 14.53 21.83
N VAL A 219 -0.96 15.13 20.97
CA VAL A 219 -0.99 16.57 20.70
C VAL A 219 -2.37 16.98 20.19
N LYS A 220 -2.89 16.24 19.22
CA LYS A 220 -4.23 16.44 18.65
C LYS A 220 -5.33 16.44 19.70
N ILE A 221 -5.34 15.43 20.58
CA ILE A 221 -6.32 15.33 21.67
C ILE A 221 -6.18 16.52 22.63
N CYS A 222 -4.95 16.86 23.01
CA CYS A 222 -4.69 17.93 23.99
C CYS A 222 -5.08 19.31 23.46
N GLU A 223 -4.78 19.60 22.19
CA GLU A 223 -5.17 20.86 21.54
C GLU A 223 -6.69 21.01 21.45
N CYS A 224 -7.42 19.92 21.18
CA CYS A 224 -8.89 19.94 21.12
C CYS A 224 -9.50 20.41 22.46
N TRP A 225 -9.00 19.90 23.60
CA TRP A 225 -9.58 20.22 24.90
C TRP A 225 -8.94 21.40 25.64
N ARG A 226 -7.80 21.94 25.16
CA ARG A 226 -7.14 23.13 25.75
C ARG A 226 -7.82 24.43 25.34
N GLU A 227 -8.24 24.51 24.08
CA GLU A 227 -8.69 25.75 23.46
C GLU A 227 -10.21 25.85 23.32
N GLY A 228 -10.95 24.76 23.56
CA GLY A 228 -12.40 24.69 23.38
C GLY A 228 -13.16 24.39 24.67
N GLU A 229 -14.41 24.87 24.74
CA GLU A 229 -15.39 24.36 25.70
C GLU A 229 -15.87 22.99 25.25
N ILE A 230 -15.20 21.93 25.72
CA ILE A 230 -15.54 20.55 25.37
C ILE A 230 -16.85 20.11 26.03
N ASP A 231 -17.79 19.61 25.23
CA ASP A 231 -18.96 18.90 25.74
C ASP A 231 -18.62 17.45 26.11
N TRP A 232 -18.18 17.26 27.35
CA TRP A 232 -17.90 15.94 27.91
C TRP A 232 -19.13 15.04 27.97
N ALA A 233 -20.34 15.61 28.10
CA ALA A 233 -21.57 14.84 28.19
C ALA A 233 -21.96 14.27 26.83
N TYR A 234 -21.77 15.04 25.75
CA TYR A 234 -21.91 14.55 24.38
C TYR A 234 -21.01 13.33 24.13
N MET A 235 -19.71 13.43 24.46
CA MET A 235 -18.77 12.32 24.26
C MET A 235 -19.13 11.06 25.07
N GLU A 236 -19.49 11.24 26.34
CA GLU A 236 -19.94 10.13 27.20
C GLU A 236 -21.23 9.50 26.67
N ASN A 237 -22.18 10.29 26.19
CA ASN A 237 -23.41 9.79 25.58
C ASN A 237 -23.13 9.02 24.28
N ALA A 238 -22.31 9.57 23.38
CA ALA A 238 -21.91 8.91 22.14
C ALA A 238 -21.24 7.55 22.40
N ALA A 239 -20.30 7.50 23.36
CA ALA A 239 -19.64 6.25 23.72
C ALA A 239 -20.58 5.25 24.44
N SER A 240 -21.51 5.75 25.26
CA SER A 240 -22.51 4.92 25.93
C SER A 240 -23.50 4.29 24.93
N GLN A 241 -23.94 5.05 23.94
CA GLN A 241 -24.85 4.57 22.89
C GLN A 241 -24.26 3.45 22.02
N ARG A 242 -22.93 3.35 21.99
CA ARG A 242 -22.19 2.28 21.30
C ARG A 242 -21.49 1.30 22.26
N GLY A 243 -21.76 1.37 23.56
CA GLY A 243 -21.33 0.38 24.56
C GLY A 243 -19.86 0.44 25.01
N TRP A 244 -19.11 1.50 24.71
CA TRP A 244 -17.66 1.62 25.01
C TRP A 244 -17.29 2.74 25.99
N LEU A 245 -18.25 3.23 26.78
CA LEU A 245 -18.04 4.29 27.79
C LEU A 245 -16.88 3.99 28.77
N ASP A 246 -16.73 2.73 29.18
CA ASP A 246 -15.64 2.30 30.06
C ASP A 246 -14.25 2.41 29.38
N GLY A 247 -14.19 2.11 28.09
CA GLY A 247 -13.01 2.32 27.25
C GLY A 247 -12.69 3.80 27.06
N LEU A 248 -13.70 4.64 26.83
CA LEU A 248 -13.53 6.09 26.73
C LEU A 248 -12.95 6.66 28.02
N HIS A 249 -13.57 6.39 29.18
CA HIS A 249 -13.09 6.87 30.48
C HIS A 249 -11.65 6.44 30.79
N LEU A 250 -11.31 5.19 30.46
CA LEU A 250 -9.94 4.71 30.60
C LEU A 250 -8.96 5.51 29.75
N CYS A 251 -9.27 5.71 28.47
CA CYS A 251 -8.37 6.40 27.56
C CYS A 251 -8.23 7.88 27.89
N LEU A 252 -9.32 8.57 28.26
CA LEU A 252 -9.26 9.97 28.70
C LEU A 252 -8.35 10.15 29.92
N LEU A 253 -8.45 9.26 30.92
CA LEU A 253 -7.55 9.29 32.07
C LEU A 253 -6.09 9.01 31.70
N ILE A 254 -5.85 8.11 30.75
CA ILE A 254 -4.50 7.82 30.26
C ILE A 254 -3.94 9.00 29.47
N CYS A 255 -4.71 9.62 28.58
CA CYS A 255 -4.31 10.81 27.85
C CYS A 255 -4.02 11.98 28.80
N ALA A 256 -4.82 12.20 29.85
CA ALA A 256 -4.53 13.20 30.88
C ALA A 256 -3.25 12.88 31.68
N HIS A 257 -2.98 11.60 31.95
CA HIS A 257 -1.72 11.17 32.57
C HIS A 257 -0.51 11.41 31.67
N ILE A 258 -0.64 11.10 30.38
CA ILE A 258 0.40 11.36 29.37
C ILE A 258 0.64 12.86 29.26
N GLU A 259 -0.42 13.67 29.13
CA GLU A 259 -0.35 15.13 29.09
C GLU A 259 0.45 15.67 30.28
N LYS A 260 0.09 15.24 31.50
CA LYS A 260 0.81 15.60 32.72
C LYS A 260 2.27 15.14 32.72
N SER A 261 2.57 13.95 32.18
CA SER A 261 3.95 13.46 32.10
C SER A 261 4.80 14.22 31.08
N LEU A 262 4.19 14.75 30.02
CA LEU A 262 4.88 15.46 28.94
C LEU A 262 5.06 16.95 29.24
N TRP A 263 4.03 17.60 29.78
CA TRP A 263 3.98 19.05 29.98
C TRP A 263 3.84 19.48 31.46
N GLY A 264 3.91 18.53 32.40
CA GLY A 264 3.90 18.81 33.85
C GLY A 264 2.52 19.00 34.47
N GLU A 265 1.53 19.42 33.69
CA GLU A 265 0.15 19.60 34.11
C GLU A 265 -0.86 19.00 33.13
N THR A 266 -2.12 18.90 33.54
CA THR A 266 -3.22 18.49 32.66
C THR A 266 -4.26 19.57 32.59
N SER A 267 -4.79 19.79 31.39
CA SER A 267 -5.81 20.80 31.10
C SER A 267 -7.21 20.33 31.53
N ILE A 268 -7.35 19.04 31.89
CA ILE A 268 -8.62 18.45 32.26
C ILE A 268 -9.05 18.89 33.68
N PRO A 269 -10.30 19.37 33.85
CA PRO A 269 -10.83 19.69 35.17
C PRO A 269 -10.82 18.49 36.13
N VAL A 270 -10.36 18.70 37.38
CA VAL A 270 -10.27 17.67 38.43
C VAL A 270 -11.61 16.95 38.65
N ARG A 271 -12.73 17.66 38.51
CA ARG A 271 -14.08 17.07 38.60
C ARG A 271 -14.30 15.95 37.58
N ASN A 272 -13.81 16.10 36.36
CA ASN A 272 -13.94 15.11 35.30
C ASN A 272 -13.03 13.92 35.56
N LEU A 273 -11.78 14.16 35.96
CA LEU A 273 -10.84 13.10 36.35
C LEU A 273 -11.44 12.21 37.47
N ASN A 274 -11.97 12.84 38.52
CA ASN A 274 -12.61 12.13 39.63
C ASN A 274 -13.85 11.34 39.17
N ARG A 275 -14.66 11.91 38.27
CA ARG A 275 -15.85 11.24 37.70
C ARG A 275 -15.45 9.98 36.95
N TRP A 276 -14.50 10.07 36.03
CA TRP A 276 -14.03 8.94 35.22
C TRP A 276 -13.37 7.87 36.07
N GLU A 277 -12.52 8.24 37.04
CA GLU A 277 -11.89 7.27 37.93
C GLU A 277 -12.93 6.53 38.80
N THR A 278 -13.94 7.26 39.28
CA THR A 278 -15.07 6.67 40.03
C THR A 278 -15.85 5.68 39.16
N SER A 279 -16.06 6.02 37.87
CA SER A 279 -16.66 5.08 36.91
C SER A 279 -15.80 3.82 36.75
N LEU A 280 -14.48 3.95 36.63
CA LEU A 280 -13.59 2.80 36.47
C LEU A 280 -13.55 1.90 37.72
N LYS A 281 -13.71 2.47 38.93
CA LYS A 281 -13.75 1.69 40.19
C LYS A 281 -14.88 0.65 40.22
N ARG A 282 -15.95 0.85 39.44
CA ARG A 282 -17.01 -0.15 39.24
C ARG A 282 -16.54 -1.40 38.47
N HIS A 283 -15.41 -1.31 37.79
CA HIS A 283 -14.78 -2.38 37.02
C HIS A 283 -13.34 -2.65 37.52
N PRO A 284 -13.17 -3.48 38.57
CA PRO A 284 -11.88 -3.65 39.24
C PRO A 284 -10.70 -4.02 38.33
N MET A 285 -10.95 -4.80 37.26
CA MET A 285 -9.92 -5.16 36.28
C MET A 285 -9.44 -3.96 35.47
N ILE A 286 -10.37 -3.09 35.02
CA ILE A 286 -10.04 -1.89 34.25
C ILE A 286 -9.29 -0.89 35.13
N HIS A 287 -9.78 -0.66 36.35
CA HIS A 287 -9.12 0.22 37.30
C HIS A 287 -7.72 -0.28 37.69
N ARG A 288 -7.52 -1.59 37.85
CA ARG A 288 -6.19 -2.17 38.10
C ARG A 288 -5.25 -1.97 36.91
N TYR A 289 -5.76 -2.12 35.67
CA TYR A 289 -4.99 -1.86 34.46
C TYR A 289 -4.57 -0.39 34.36
N TYR A 290 -5.51 0.54 34.58
CA TYR A 290 -5.23 1.98 34.67
C TYR A 290 -4.12 2.28 35.70
N ARG A 291 -4.26 1.81 36.94
CA ARG A 291 -3.25 2.02 38.00
C ARG A 291 -1.88 1.42 37.68
N ARG A 292 -1.83 0.34 36.88
CA ARG A 292 -0.57 -0.24 36.42
C ARG A 292 0.09 0.66 35.38
N ILE A 293 -0.70 1.19 34.45
CA ILE A 293 -0.23 2.11 33.40
C ILE A 293 0.29 3.40 34.00
N THR A 294 -0.45 4.03 34.92
CA THR A 294 -0.06 5.35 35.46
C THR A 294 1.14 5.29 36.40
N ARG A 295 1.70 4.11 36.66
CA ARG A 295 2.99 3.94 37.35
C ARG A 295 4.18 4.01 36.39
N LEU A 296 3.93 3.98 35.07
CA LEU A 296 4.96 4.07 34.04
C LEU A 296 5.30 5.55 33.81
N THR A 297 6.14 6.08 34.68
CA THR A 297 6.67 7.45 34.59
C THR A 297 8.20 7.41 34.65
N PRO A 298 8.93 8.14 33.78
CA PRO A 298 8.41 9.01 32.72
C PRO A 298 7.79 8.21 31.57
N VAL A 299 6.82 8.81 30.88
CA VAL A 299 6.16 8.21 29.71
C VAL A 299 7.09 8.22 28.50
N SER A 300 7.06 7.16 27.70
CA SER A 300 7.65 7.11 26.35
C SER A 300 6.55 6.97 25.30
N LEU A 301 6.77 7.59 24.13
CA LEU A 301 5.93 7.45 22.95
C LEU A 301 6.68 6.74 21.82
N PRO A 302 6.00 5.92 20.99
CA PRO A 302 4.58 5.61 21.02
C PRO A 302 4.17 4.82 22.27
N PHE A 303 3.05 5.22 22.89
CA PHE A 303 2.54 4.64 24.13
C PHE A 303 1.72 3.39 23.79
N ALA A 304 2.27 2.21 24.05
CA ALA A 304 1.65 0.94 23.67
C ALA A 304 0.62 0.43 24.69
N PHE A 305 -0.49 -0.11 24.19
CA PHE A 305 -1.51 -0.80 24.96
C PHE A 305 -1.35 -2.32 24.90
N SER A 306 -1.85 -3.01 25.92
CA SER A 306 -1.90 -4.47 25.88
C SER A 306 -2.93 -4.91 24.84
N PHE A 307 -2.48 -5.66 23.84
CA PHE A 307 -3.37 -6.23 22.81
C PHE A 307 -4.53 -7.02 23.43
N ILE A 308 -4.23 -7.86 24.43
CA ILE A 308 -5.22 -8.71 25.11
C ILE A 308 -6.24 -7.83 25.83
N PHE A 309 -5.78 -6.79 26.53
CA PHE A 309 -6.66 -5.91 27.30
C PHE A 309 -7.55 -5.04 26.39
N SER A 310 -6.98 -4.50 25.30
CA SER A 310 -7.74 -3.78 24.28
C SER A 310 -8.83 -4.68 23.66
N LYS A 311 -8.50 -5.93 23.31
CA LYS A 311 -9.50 -6.89 22.82
C LYS A 311 -10.54 -7.29 23.87
N PHE A 312 -10.17 -7.41 25.14
CA PHE A 312 -11.13 -7.63 26.23
C PHE A 312 -12.19 -6.52 26.28
N LEU A 313 -11.77 -5.24 26.22
CA LEU A 313 -12.71 -4.12 26.17
C LEU A 313 -13.49 -4.06 24.85
N TYR A 314 -12.88 -4.45 23.74
CA TYR A 314 -13.55 -4.51 22.43
C TYR A 314 -14.73 -5.50 22.44
N TYR A 315 -14.53 -6.72 22.95
CA TYR A 315 -15.64 -7.66 23.09
C TYR A 315 -16.66 -7.20 24.14
N GLY A 316 -16.20 -6.54 25.21
CA GLY A 316 -17.07 -5.89 26.18
C GLY A 316 -18.00 -4.85 25.54
N LYS A 317 -17.47 -4.04 24.60
CA LYS A 317 -18.23 -3.09 23.78
C LYS A 317 -19.33 -3.79 23.01
N ILE A 318 -19.00 -4.81 22.21
CA ILE A 318 -19.98 -5.52 21.37
C ILE A 318 -21.14 -6.04 22.22
N LEU A 319 -20.84 -6.64 23.38
CA LEU A 319 -21.86 -7.18 24.28
C LEU A 319 -22.78 -6.10 24.88
N ARG A 320 -22.24 -4.92 25.15
CA ARG A 320 -22.96 -3.80 25.77
C ARG A 320 -23.65 -2.87 24.76
N ASP A 321 -23.37 -3.01 23.47
CA ASP A 321 -23.98 -2.17 22.43
C ASP A 321 -25.50 -2.33 22.46
N PRO A 322 -26.28 -1.29 22.81
CA PRO A 322 -27.73 -1.40 22.93
C PRO A 322 -28.43 -1.50 21.57
N GLN A 323 -27.75 -1.16 20.48
CA GLN A 323 -28.36 -1.12 19.15
C GLN A 323 -28.45 -2.49 18.48
N HIS A 324 -27.71 -3.49 18.96
CA HIS A 324 -27.65 -4.83 18.35
C HIS A 324 -28.42 -5.87 19.19
N SER A 325 -29.13 -6.76 18.50
CA SER A 325 -29.73 -7.96 19.09
C SER A 325 -28.66 -8.96 19.55
N LEU A 326 -29.02 -9.90 20.44
CA LEU A 326 -28.08 -10.94 20.91
C LEU A 326 -27.47 -11.76 19.76
N ARG A 327 -28.24 -12.01 18.69
CA ARG A 327 -27.76 -12.76 17.52
C ARG A 327 -26.73 -11.96 16.73
N GLU A 328 -26.96 -10.67 16.53
CA GLU A 328 -26.02 -9.77 15.84
C GLU A 328 -24.73 -9.63 16.63
N LYS A 329 -24.82 -9.45 17.95
CA LYS A 329 -23.66 -9.41 18.86
C LYS A 329 -22.80 -10.66 18.76
N LEU A 330 -23.42 -11.84 18.75
CA LEU A 330 -22.71 -13.11 18.60
C LEU A 330 -22.07 -13.23 17.21
N SER A 331 -22.78 -12.83 16.15
CA SER A 331 -22.25 -12.82 14.79
C SER A 331 -21.02 -11.92 14.66
N GLU A 332 -21.09 -10.68 15.16
CA GLU A 332 -20.02 -9.68 15.12
C GLU A 332 -18.80 -10.14 15.93
N ALA A 333 -19.02 -10.76 17.10
CA ALA A 333 -17.94 -11.35 17.89
C ALA A 333 -17.24 -12.51 17.16
N VAL A 334 -18.01 -13.40 16.52
CA VAL A 334 -17.46 -14.52 15.74
C VAL A 334 -16.71 -14.01 14.50
N GLN A 335 -17.25 -13.03 13.79
CA GLN A 335 -16.60 -12.41 12.63
C GLN A 335 -15.29 -11.72 13.03
N THR A 336 -15.27 -10.95 14.13
CA THR A 336 -14.05 -10.34 14.67
C THR A 336 -12.99 -11.40 15.00
N LEU A 337 -13.40 -12.52 15.63
CA LEU A 337 -12.50 -13.60 15.96
C LEU A 337 -11.94 -14.29 14.71
N ALA A 338 -12.81 -14.58 13.73
CA ALA A 338 -12.43 -15.18 12.45
C ALA A 338 -11.46 -14.28 11.66
N GLY A 339 -11.74 -12.98 11.61
CA GLY A 339 -10.86 -11.97 11.02
C GLY A 339 -9.50 -11.94 11.73
N GLY A 340 -9.49 -11.97 13.06
CA GLY A 340 -8.26 -12.06 13.86
C GLY A 340 -7.44 -13.33 13.60
N ILE A 341 -8.10 -14.48 13.43
CA ILE A 341 -7.45 -15.75 13.07
C ILE A 341 -6.88 -15.68 11.65
N LYS A 342 -7.65 -15.18 10.68
CA LYS A 342 -7.22 -14.97 9.28
C LYS A 342 -5.96 -14.11 9.23
N LEU A 343 -5.97 -12.95 9.90
CA LEU A 343 -4.81 -12.05 9.99
C LEU A 343 -3.58 -12.74 10.59
N LYS A 344 -3.74 -13.50 11.69
CA LYS A 344 -2.63 -14.21 12.35
C LYS A 344 -2.13 -15.43 11.59
N SER A 345 -2.97 -16.07 10.78
CA SER A 345 -2.61 -17.27 10.01
C SER A 345 -1.59 -16.99 8.89
N GLY A 346 -1.45 -15.73 8.47
CA GLY A 346 -0.65 -15.36 7.29
C GLY A 346 -1.22 -15.87 5.96
N ILE A 347 -2.40 -16.51 5.96
CA ILE A 347 -3.08 -16.99 4.76
C ILE A 347 -3.72 -15.78 4.07
N ARG A 348 -3.09 -15.32 2.99
CA ARG A 348 -3.61 -14.29 2.10
C ARG A 348 -4.03 -14.94 0.78
N PRO A 349 -5.29 -15.41 0.67
CA PRO A 349 -5.78 -15.94 -0.59
C PRO A 349 -5.73 -14.84 -1.66
N GLN A 350 -5.24 -15.18 -2.84
CA GLN A 350 -5.17 -14.27 -3.98
C GLN A 350 -5.18 -15.09 -5.28
N PRO A 351 -5.80 -14.58 -6.35
CA PRO A 351 -5.77 -15.24 -7.64
C PRO A 351 -4.37 -15.17 -8.26
N ALA A 352 -4.04 -16.20 -9.02
CA ALA A 352 -2.82 -16.25 -9.81
C ALA A 352 -2.93 -15.30 -11.02
N PHE A 353 -1.83 -14.64 -11.38
CA PHE A 353 -1.80 -13.76 -12.54
C PHE A 353 -0.40 -13.74 -13.15
N LEU A 354 -0.29 -13.89 -14.47
CA LEU A 354 0.98 -13.91 -15.20
C LEU A 354 1.07 -12.72 -16.14
N VAL A 355 2.09 -11.89 -15.95
CA VAL A 355 2.44 -10.77 -16.82
C VAL A 355 3.78 -11.04 -17.48
N SER A 356 3.88 -10.86 -18.79
CA SER A 356 5.15 -10.98 -19.52
C SER A 356 5.50 -9.71 -20.27
N PHE A 357 6.76 -9.31 -20.21
CA PHE A 357 7.33 -8.20 -20.98
C PHE A 357 8.33 -8.75 -22.02
N SER A 358 8.06 -8.52 -23.29
CA SER A 358 8.92 -8.90 -24.42
C SER A 358 9.35 -7.68 -25.23
N GLY A 359 10.44 -7.78 -25.97
CA GLY A 359 10.90 -6.73 -26.89
C GLY A 359 12.42 -6.59 -26.99
N PRO A 360 12.93 -5.69 -27.85
CA PRO A 360 14.36 -5.51 -28.09
C PRO A 360 15.12 -5.01 -26.87
N ASP A 361 16.42 -5.24 -26.82
CA ASP A 361 17.29 -4.74 -25.75
C ASP A 361 17.27 -3.20 -25.74
N GLY A 362 17.14 -2.57 -24.57
CA GLY A 362 17.01 -1.10 -24.46
C GLY A 362 15.57 -0.56 -24.54
N SER A 363 14.56 -1.42 -24.73
CA SER A 363 13.14 -1.01 -24.75
C SER A 363 12.55 -0.66 -23.37
N GLY A 364 13.32 -0.79 -22.29
CA GLY A 364 12.87 -0.45 -20.93
C GLY A 364 12.05 -1.53 -20.22
N LYS A 365 12.08 -2.81 -20.67
CA LYS A 365 11.34 -3.93 -20.04
C LYS A 365 11.53 -4.02 -18.53
N THR A 366 12.80 -4.02 -18.10
CA THR A 366 13.15 -4.13 -16.69
C THR A 366 12.56 -2.97 -15.89
N GLU A 367 12.64 -1.74 -16.40
CA GLU A 367 12.08 -0.56 -15.71
C GLU A 367 10.56 -0.62 -15.57
N HIS A 368 9.83 -1.02 -16.62
CA HIS A 368 8.37 -1.16 -16.56
C HIS A 368 7.96 -2.32 -15.64
N ALA A 369 8.71 -3.43 -15.66
CA ALA A 369 8.50 -4.54 -14.75
C ALA A 369 8.72 -4.12 -13.29
N GLN A 370 9.76 -3.33 -13.00
CA GLN A 370 10.01 -2.79 -11.66
C GLN A 370 8.93 -1.78 -11.23
N ALA A 371 8.44 -0.93 -12.12
CA ALA A 371 7.31 -0.05 -11.81
C ALA A 371 6.05 -0.83 -11.40
N LEU A 372 5.70 -1.88 -12.16
CA LEU A 372 4.60 -2.77 -11.81
C LEU A 372 4.84 -3.49 -10.47
N ILE A 373 6.06 -3.99 -10.24
CA ILE A 373 6.44 -4.64 -8.97
C ILE A 373 6.24 -3.70 -7.78
N ARG A 374 6.66 -2.43 -7.90
CA ARG A 374 6.49 -1.43 -6.83
C ARG A 374 5.00 -1.21 -6.52
N ALA A 375 4.16 -1.06 -7.54
CA ALA A 375 2.72 -0.87 -7.38
C ALA A 375 2.02 -2.08 -6.74
N LEU A 376 2.39 -3.30 -7.12
CA LEU A 376 1.82 -4.52 -6.55
C LEU A 376 2.28 -4.76 -5.10
N ASN A 377 3.56 -4.48 -4.79
CA ASN A 377 4.12 -4.66 -3.44
C ASN A 377 3.47 -3.71 -2.43
N ILE A 378 3.32 -2.43 -2.77
CA ILE A 378 2.67 -1.45 -1.88
C ILE A 378 1.16 -1.72 -1.72
N SER A 379 0.60 -2.58 -2.59
CA SER A 379 -0.78 -3.08 -2.50
C SER A 379 -0.89 -4.43 -1.77
N ASP A 380 0.16 -4.87 -1.07
CA ASP A 380 0.18 -6.08 -0.24
C ASP A 380 -0.01 -7.41 -1.00
N LEU A 381 0.31 -7.44 -2.29
CA LEU A 381 0.17 -8.62 -3.15
C LEU A 381 1.43 -9.50 -3.17
N ARG A 382 1.25 -10.82 -3.17
CA ARG A 382 2.36 -11.78 -3.28
C ARG A 382 2.80 -11.92 -4.73
N ILE A 383 4.01 -11.44 -5.00
CA ILE A 383 4.59 -11.43 -6.35
C ILE A 383 5.81 -12.35 -6.47
N LYS A 384 6.15 -12.72 -7.72
CA LYS A 384 7.41 -13.36 -8.09
C LYS A 384 7.93 -12.73 -9.38
N TYR A 385 9.07 -12.06 -9.27
CA TYR A 385 9.82 -11.64 -10.45
C TYR A 385 10.66 -12.79 -11.00
N TYR A 386 10.63 -12.96 -12.32
CA TYR A 386 11.46 -13.92 -13.03
C TYR A 386 12.05 -13.27 -14.29
N TRP A 387 13.35 -13.06 -14.29
CA TRP A 387 14.09 -12.67 -15.47
C TRP A 387 14.56 -13.93 -16.20
N ASN A 388 14.31 -14.03 -17.50
CA ASN A 388 14.72 -15.21 -18.28
C ASN A 388 15.37 -14.84 -19.61
N ARG A 389 16.35 -15.64 -20.02
CA ARG A 389 16.91 -15.60 -21.38
C ARG A 389 17.13 -17.04 -21.86
N CYS A 390 17.28 -17.24 -23.17
CA CYS A 390 17.59 -18.56 -23.73
C CYS A 390 18.72 -19.26 -22.95
N GLY A 391 18.43 -20.47 -22.42
CA GLY A 391 19.41 -21.33 -21.73
C GLY A 391 19.65 -21.05 -20.23
N THR A 392 18.71 -20.45 -19.51
CA THR A 392 18.89 -20.01 -18.11
C THR A 392 18.74 -21.12 -17.06
N PHE A 393 18.05 -22.24 -17.34
CA PHE A 393 17.86 -23.30 -16.32
C PHE A 393 19.13 -24.14 -16.09
N GLY A 394 20.04 -24.13 -17.07
CA GLY A 394 21.40 -24.67 -16.94
C GLY A 394 21.60 -26.05 -17.56
N LEU A 395 20.59 -26.67 -18.18
CA LEU A 395 20.78 -27.90 -18.96
C LEU A 395 21.66 -27.62 -20.18
N THR A 396 21.49 -26.47 -20.82
CA THR A 396 22.39 -26.01 -21.88
C THR A 396 23.85 -25.87 -21.39
N LYS A 397 24.07 -25.42 -20.15
CA LYS A 397 25.38 -25.32 -19.52
C LYS A 397 25.97 -26.70 -19.19
N LEU A 398 25.16 -27.60 -18.64
CA LEU A 398 25.55 -28.99 -18.36
C LEU A 398 25.95 -29.71 -19.65
N PHE A 399 25.12 -29.68 -20.70
CA PHE A 399 25.46 -30.27 -21.99
C PHE A 399 26.69 -29.60 -22.64
N SER A 400 26.88 -28.29 -22.46
CA SER A 400 28.10 -27.62 -22.93
C SER A 400 29.36 -28.08 -22.20
N HIS A 401 29.25 -28.41 -20.91
CA HIS A 401 30.33 -28.92 -20.09
C HIS A 401 30.68 -30.36 -20.49
N TRP A 402 29.68 -31.23 -20.63
CA TRP A 402 29.86 -32.61 -21.09
C TRP A 402 30.35 -32.69 -22.54
N GLY A 403 29.88 -31.78 -23.41
CA GLY A 403 30.37 -31.67 -24.79
C GLY A 403 31.85 -31.26 -24.86
N LYS A 404 32.31 -30.37 -23.98
CA LYS A 404 33.76 -30.03 -23.90
C LYS A 404 34.61 -31.21 -23.42
N VAL A 405 34.08 -32.00 -22.49
CA VAL A 405 34.75 -33.19 -21.93
C VAL A 405 34.80 -34.34 -22.95
N LEU A 406 33.71 -34.58 -23.70
CA LEU A 406 33.61 -35.67 -24.68
C LEU A 406 34.22 -35.34 -26.05
N LEU A 407 34.24 -34.08 -26.50
CA LEU A 407 34.67 -33.67 -27.85
C LEU A 407 36.01 -32.89 -27.90
N ARG A 408 36.89 -33.05 -26.91
CA ARG A 408 38.29 -32.57 -26.89
C ARG A 408 38.48 -31.23 -27.62
N ASN A 409 37.95 -30.14 -27.04
CA ASN A 409 38.12 -28.73 -27.45
C ASN A 409 37.56 -28.27 -28.82
N ARG A 410 36.71 -29.02 -29.52
CA ARG A 410 36.14 -28.54 -30.81
C ARG A 410 34.79 -27.82 -30.73
N VAL A 411 34.17 -27.66 -29.55
CA VAL A 411 32.86 -27.00 -29.43
C VAL A 411 32.89 -25.88 -28.40
N GLN A 412 33.11 -24.65 -28.87
CA GLN A 412 32.85 -23.44 -28.08
C GLN A 412 31.36 -23.09 -28.15
N TRP A 413 30.62 -23.43 -27.09
CA TRP A 413 29.24 -23.00 -26.91
C TRP A 413 29.21 -21.50 -26.56
N ALA A 414 28.51 -20.71 -27.37
CA ALA A 414 28.55 -19.24 -27.33
C ALA A 414 27.79 -18.62 -26.14
N LYS A 415 28.22 -17.42 -25.73
CA LYS A 415 27.49 -16.55 -24.78
C LYS A 415 26.13 -16.11 -25.37
N PRO A 416 25.08 -15.93 -24.53
CA PRO A 416 23.81 -15.26 -24.87
C PRO A 416 24.02 -13.94 -25.66
N GLY A 417 23.46 -13.76 -26.87
CA GLY A 417 23.50 -12.52 -27.66
C GLY A 417 24.51 -12.36 -28.82
N ALA A 418 25.43 -13.29 -29.09
CA ALA A 418 26.43 -13.07 -30.16
C ALA A 418 25.84 -13.18 -31.59
N PRO A 419 26.09 -12.20 -32.49
CA PRO A 419 25.62 -12.21 -33.89
C PRO A 419 26.24 -13.36 -34.73
N ASP A 420 27.40 -13.84 -34.30
CA ASP A 420 28.21 -14.90 -34.91
C ASP A 420 27.65 -16.34 -34.70
N ARG A 421 26.42 -16.46 -34.22
CA ARG A 421 25.84 -17.75 -33.80
C ARG A 421 25.35 -18.61 -34.96
N ARG A 422 24.85 -17.96 -36.00
CA ARG A 422 24.39 -18.61 -37.23
C ARG A 422 25.57 -19.21 -38.00
N GLU A 423 26.74 -18.56 -37.94
CA GLU A 423 27.98 -19.02 -38.58
C GLU A 423 28.59 -20.27 -37.91
N ARG A 424 28.32 -20.48 -36.61
CA ARG A 424 28.87 -21.62 -35.84
C ARG A 424 27.97 -22.86 -35.81
N LEU A 425 26.68 -22.73 -36.10
CA LEU A 425 25.71 -23.84 -36.19
C LEU A 425 25.49 -24.27 -37.65
N GLN A 426 26.56 -24.62 -38.36
CA GLN A 426 26.51 -24.90 -39.80
C GLN A 426 25.74 -26.19 -40.15
N ASN A 427 25.70 -27.17 -39.24
CA ASN A 427 25.03 -28.45 -39.45
C ASN A 427 23.56 -28.44 -38.99
N SER A 428 22.64 -28.88 -39.84
CA SER A 428 21.20 -28.99 -39.56
C SER A 428 20.90 -29.92 -38.35
N LEU A 429 21.67 -30.99 -38.14
CA LEU A 429 21.50 -31.88 -36.98
C LEU A 429 21.85 -31.17 -35.65
N LEU A 430 22.92 -30.36 -35.65
CA LEU A 430 23.31 -29.58 -34.48
C LEU A 430 22.26 -28.50 -34.15
N ARG A 431 21.70 -27.85 -35.18
CA ARG A 431 20.59 -26.89 -35.02
C ARG A 431 19.34 -27.57 -34.45
N PHE A 432 19.00 -28.77 -34.94
CA PHE A 432 17.89 -29.56 -34.43
C PHE A 432 18.06 -29.90 -32.95
N LEU A 433 19.18 -30.54 -32.57
CA LEU A 433 19.44 -30.94 -31.18
C LEU A 433 19.49 -29.74 -30.24
N TRP A 434 20.12 -28.65 -30.66
CA TRP A 434 20.15 -27.41 -29.90
C TRP A 434 18.74 -26.84 -29.68
N SER A 435 17.90 -26.83 -30.71
CA SER A 435 16.53 -26.28 -30.62
C SER A 435 15.68 -27.04 -29.60
N TYR A 436 15.75 -28.37 -29.61
CA TYR A 436 15.03 -29.21 -28.64
C TYR A 436 15.61 -29.08 -27.22
N LEU A 437 16.93 -28.97 -27.09
CA LEU A 437 17.57 -28.77 -25.79
C LEU A 437 17.14 -27.45 -25.15
N VAL A 438 17.18 -26.34 -25.92
CA VAL A 438 16.74 -25.02 -25.46
C VAL A 438 15.26 -25.01 -25.14
N ALA A 439 14.42 -25.57 -26.01
CA ALA A 439 12.98 -25.69 -25.76
C ALA A 439 12.69 -26.44 -24.45
N THR A 440 13.39 -27.55 -24.20
CA THR A 440 13.22 -28.35 -22.98
C THR A 440 13.71 -27.60 -21.74
N ASP A 441 14.88 -26.95 -21.82
CA ASP A 441 15.42 -26.10 -20.74
C ASP A 441 14.42 -24.99 -20.35
N MET A 442 13.83 -24.33 -21.36
CA MET A 442 12.81 -23.31 -21.14
C MET A 442 11.53 -23.86 -20.52
N VAL A 443 10.98 -24.95 -21.05
CA VAL A 443 9.75 -25.56 -20.49
C VAL A 443 9.95 -25.93 -19.02
N LEU A 444 11.08 -26.53 -18.66
CA LEU A 444 11.39 -26.86 -17.27
C LEU A 444 11.55 -25.60 -16.42
N ALA A 445 12.25 -24.58 -16.93
CA ALA A 445 12.38 -23.30 -16.24
C ALA A 445 11.01 -22.68 -15.92
N TYR A 446 10.13 -22.59 -16.93
CA TYR A 446 8.80 -22.04 -16.77
C TYR A 446 7.90 -22.91 -15.88
N PHE A 447 8.05 -24.23 -15.91
CA PHE A 447 7.32 -25.11 -14.99
C PHE A 447 7.66 -24.78 -13.52
N PHE A 448 8.94 -24.78 -13.16
CA PHE A 448 9.35 -24.57 -11.77
C PHE A 448 9.30 -23.10 -11.31
N LYS A 449 9.64 -22.15 -12.19
CA LYS A 449 9.77 -20.73 -11.84
C LYS A 449 8.52 -19.89 -12.12
N VAL A 450 7.58 -20.39 -12.93
CA VAL A 450 6.33 -19.68 -13.27
C VAL A 450 5.10 -20.49 -12.89
N LYS A 451 4.94 -21.71 -13.41
CA LYS A 451 3.73 -22.53 -13.18
C LYS A 451 3.54 -22.87 -11.69
N LEU A 452 4.57 -23.32 -10.99
CA LEU A 452 4.46 -23.62 -9.55
C LEU A 452 4.08 -22.39 -8.71
N PRO A 453 4.75 -21.21 -8.84
CA PRO A 453 4.29 -19.99 -8.17
C PRO A 453 2.85 -19.58 -8.47
N LEU A 454 2.41 -19.70 -9.74
CA LEU A 454 1.01 -19.43 -10.12
C LEU A 454 0.05 -20.38 -9.40
N LEU A 455 0.37 -21.67 -9.29
CA LEU A 455 -0.44 -22.63 -8.53
C LEU A 455 -0.54 -22.28 -7.03
N CYS A 456 0.44 -21.56 -6.47
CA CYS A 456 0.39 -21.01 -5.11
C CYS A 456 -0.38 -19.68 -5.00
N GLY A 457 -1.00 -19.21 -6.09
CA GLY A 457 -1.74 -17.96 -6.18
C GLY A 457 -0.85 -16.72 -6.40
N LYS A 458 0.46 -16.85 -6.63
CA LYS A 458 1.34 -15.67 -6.80
C LYS A 458 1.10 -14.96 -8.13
N ILE A 459 1.32 -13.65 -8.16
CA ILE A 459 1.46 -12.90 -9.40
C ILE A 459 2.88 -13.10 -9.90
N VAL A 460 3.07 -13.57 -11.13
CA VAL A 460 4.39 -13.78 -11.71
C VAL A 460 4.64 -12.74 -12.80
N ILE A 461 5.74 -12.02 -12.68
CA ILE A 461 6.17 -11.02 -13.66
C ILE A 461 7.42 -11.54 -14.35
N CYS A 462 7.31 -11.79 -15.66
CA CYS A 462 8.42 -12.22 -16.49
C CYS A 462 9.01 -11.04 -17.26
N ASP A 463 10.25 -10.68 -16.95
CA ASP A 463 11.08 -9.83 -17.81
C ASP A 463 11.79 -10.73 -18.81
N ARG A 464 11.30 -10.66 -20.05
CA ARG A 464 11.45 -11.63 -21.15
C ARG A 464 10.75 -12.95 -20.86
N TYR A 465 10.04 -13.41 -21.88
CA TYR A 465 9.23 -14.62 -21.82
C TYR A 465 9.62 -15.60 -22.93
N ALA A 466 8.86 -16.69 -23.08
CA ALA A 466 9.11 -17.70 -24.11
C ALA A 466 9.06 -17.11 -25.53
N PHE A 467 8.39 -15.97 -25.72
CA PHE A 467 8.36 -15.23 -26.99
C PHE A 467 9.74 -14.68 -27.39
N ASP A 468 10.50 -14.12 -26.44
CA ASP A 468 11.86 -13.64 -26.70
C ASP A 468 12.79 -14.80 -27.06
N ALA A 469 12.62 -15.95 -26.38
CA ALA A 469 13.36 -17.17 -26.70
C ALA A 469 13.00 -17.69 -28.09
N ALA A 470 11.71 -17.69 -28.45
CA ALA A 470 11.25 -18.07 -29.79
C ALA A 470 11.80 -17.14 -30.87
N ALA A 471 11.84 -15.83 -30.63
CA ALA A 471 12.43 -14.86 -31.56
C ALA A 471 13.94 -15.11 -31.76
N GLU A 472 14.68 -15.35 -30.67
CA GLU A 472 16.10 -15.68 -30.73
C GLU A 472 16.35 -17.01 -31.46
N MET A 473 15.52 -18.02 -31.21
CA MET A 473 15.59 -19.31 -31.90
C MET A 473 15.23 -19.21 -33.39
N GLU A 474 14.17 -18.50 -33.77
CA GLU A 474 13.83 -18.32 -35.20
C GLU A 474 14.94 -17.57 -35.95
N SER A 475 15.60 -16.61 -35.31
CA SER A 475 16.72 -15.87 -35.92
C SER A 475 17.94 -16.74 -36.26
N SER A 476 18.09 -17.90 -35.60
CA SER A 476 19.20 -18.84 -35.81
C SER A 476 18.86 -20.01 -36.75
N LEU A 477 17.64 -20.10 -37.26
CA LEU A 477 17.18 -21.19 -38.13
C LEU A 477 17.10 -20.79 -39.61
N ASP A 478 17.41 -21.73 -40.51
CA ASP A 478 17.20 -21.55 -41.94
C ASP A 478 15.77 -21.88 -42.37
N ALA A 479 15.33 -21.40 -43.53
CA ALA A 479 13.98 -21.66 -44.06
C ALA A 479 13.63 -23.16 -44.18
N LYS A 480 14.65 -24.02 -44.34
CA LYS A 480 14.50 -25.48 -44.49
C LYS A 480 14.36 -26.24 -43.17
N ASP A 481 14.69 -25.63 -42.02
CA ASP A 481 14.74 -26.30 -40.71
C ASP A 481 13.33 -26.47 -40.07
N ARG A 482 12.44 -27.24 -40.71
CA ARG A 482 11.05 -27.44 -40.25
C ARG A 482 10.95 -28.15 -38.89
N LEU A 483 11.79 -29.16 -38.66
CA LEU A 483 11.79 -29.93 -37.41
C LEU A 483 12.28 -29.09 -36.22
N SER A 484 13.25 -28.21 -36.42
CA SER A 484 13.70 -27.28 -35.36
C SER A 484 12.62 -26.28 -34.97
N ARG A 485 11.81 -25.81 -35.93
CA ARG A 485 10.64 -24.96 -35.64
C ARG A 485 9.53 -25.67 -34.88
N LEU A 486 9.43 -27.00 -35.00
CA LEU A 486 8.51 -27.79 -34.19
C LEU A 486 8.87 -27.68 -32.69
N ALA A 487 10.15 -27.62 -32.34
CA ALA A 487 10.58 -27.41 -30.96
C ALA A 487 10.09 -26.08 -30.38
N ILE A 488 10.17 -24.99 -31.18
CA ILE A 488 9.66 -23.66 -30.81
C ILE A 488 8.15 -23.72 -30.58
N LYS A 489 7.42 -24.36 -31.50
CA LYS A 489 5.97 -24.53 -31.39
C LYS A 489 5.59 -25.31 -30.13
N LEU A 490 6.28 -26.42 -29.85
CA LEU A 490 6.05 -27.24 -28.65
C LEU A 490 6.33 -26.44 -27.37
N MET A 491 7.46 -25.72 -27.31
CA MET A 491 7.79 -24.85 -26.19
C MET A 491 6.67 -23.84 -25.91
N LEU A 492 6.28 -23.06 -26.92
CA LEU A 492 5.23 -22.03 -26.78
C LEU A 492 3.85 -22.61 -26.43
N THR A 493 3.62 -23.90 -26.71
CA THR A 493 2.38 -24.60 -26.33
C THR A 493 2.41 -25.10 -24.89
N LEU A 494 3.58 -25.50 -24.37
CA LEU A 494 3.73 -26.11 -23.05
C LEU A 494 3.93 -25.09 -21.92
N VAL A 495 4.46 -23.92 -22.23
CA VAL A 495 4.66 -22.86 -21.24
C VAL A 495 3.32 -22.22 -20.79
N PRO A 496 3.21 -21.72 -19.55
CA PRO A 496 1.96 -21.11 -19.07
C PRO A 496 1.54 -19.88 -19.88
N LYS A 497 0.32 -19.84 -20.41
CA LYS A 497 -0.16 -18.66 -21.14
C LYS A 497 -0.23 -17.43 -20.22
N PRO A 498 0.40 -16.29 -20.57
CA PRO A 498 0.24 -15.06 -19.81
C PRO A 498 -1.21 -14.58 -19.78
N ASN A 499 -1.64 -13.98 -18.67
CA ASN A 499 -2.90 -13.25 -18.59
C ASN A 499 -2.80 -11.96 -19.41
N VAL A 500 -1.64 -11.29 -19.32
CA VAL A 500 -1.31 -10.11 -20.13
C VAL A 500 0.12 -10.26 -20.63
N ALA A 501 0.32 -10.06 -21.93
CA ALA A 501 1.63 -10.09 -22.55
C ALA A 501 1.88 -8.77 -23.28
N TYR A 502 2.93 -8.06 -22.90
CA TYR A 502 3.32 -6.79 -23.51
C TYR A 502 4.50 -6.98 -24.46
N LEU A 503 4.41 -6.36 -25.63
CA LEU A 503 5.55 -6.11 -26.50
C LEU A 503 5.94 -4.64 -26.36
N LEU A 504 7.08 -4.34 -25.72
CA LEU A 504 7.59 -2.97 -25.66
C LEU A 504 8.25 -2.63 -27.00
N ASP A 505 7.50 -1.96 -27.86
CA ASP A 505 7.94 -1.55 -29.19
C ASP A 505 8.72 -0.23 -29.10
N LEU A 506 9.96 -0.31 -29.57
CA LEU A 506 10.86 0.84 -29.67
C LEU A 506 11.25 1.00 -31.15
N PRO A 507 11.07 2.20 -31.74
CA PRO A 507 11.59 2.50 -33.06
C PRO A 507 13.09 2.19 -33.19
N GLU A 508 13.50 1.75 -34.37
CA GLU A 508 14.84 1.23 -34.65
C GLU A 508 15.92 2.29 -34.44
N ASP A 509 15.64 3.51 -34.88
CA ASP A 509 16.46 4.70 -34.71
C ASP A 509 16.70 5.03 -33.23
N VAL A 510 15.64 4.98 -32.41
CA VAL A 510 15.76 5.20 -30.96
C VAL A 510 16.48 4.03 -30.27
N CYS A 511 16.28 2.80 -30.74
CA CYS A 511 16.98 1.63 -30.23
C CYS A 511 18.49 1.68 -30.52
N ALA A 512 18.88 2.18 -31.70
CA ALA A 512 20.27 2.40 -32.09
C ALA A 512 20.91 3.52 -31.25
N GLN A 513 20.19 4.61 -30.98
CA GLN A 513 20.69 5.71 -30.14
C GLN A 513 20.90 5.32 -28.67
N ARG A 514 20.05 4.43 -28.11
CA ARG A 514 20.16 3.99 -26.71
C ARG A 514 21.24 2.93 -26.48
N LYS A 515 21.73 2.29 -27.55
CA LYS A 515 22.86 1.36 -27.49
C LYS A 515 24.11 2.11 -27.91
N ASP A 516 25.04 2.26 -26.99
CA ASP A 516 26.35 2.90 -27.21
C ASP A 516 27.28 2.09 -28.17
N GLU A 517 26.71 1.19 -28.97
CA GLU A 517 27.41 0.28 -29.89
C GLU A 517 26.81 0.36 -31.30
N ASP A 518 27.70 0.33 -32.30
CA ASP A 518 27.47 0.26 -33.75
C ASP A 518 26.61 -0.97 -34.14
N THR A 519 25.32 -0.93 -33.80
CA THR A 519 24.37 -2.02 -34.05
C THR A 519 23.80 -1.87 -35.45
N ASP A 520 23.99 -2.87 -36.31
CA ASP A 520 23.44 -2.92 -37.67
C ASP A 520 21.92 -2.59 -37.68
N PRO A 521 21.49 -1.48 -38.31
CA PRO A 521 20.08 -1.12 -38.43
C PRO A 521 19.23 -2.22 -39.08
N ASP A 522 19.78 -2.99 -40.02
CA ASP A 522 19.06 -4.09 -40.67
C ASP A 522 18.81 -5.27 -39.73
N TYR A 523 19.68 -5.49 -38.75
CA TYR A 523 19.46 -6.45 -37.69
C TYR A 523 18.29 -6.03 -36.79
N LEU A 524 18.22 -4.77 -36.39
CA LEU A 524 17.11 -4.23 -35.59
C LEU A 524 15.77 -4.32 -36.33
N ARG A 525 15.74 -4.01 -37.63
CA ARG A 525 14.56 -4.21 -38.51
C ARG A 525 14.06 -5.64 -38.51
N ARG A 526 14.96 -6.60 -38.71
CA ARG A 526 14.62 -8.03 -38.73
C ARG A 526 14.06 -8.46 -37.37
N GLN A 527 14.69 -8.02 -36.29
CA GLN A 527 14.27 -8.35 -34.93
C GLN A 527 12.87 -7.79 -34.62
N ARG A 528 12.60 -6.54 -34.98
CA ARG A 528 11.28 -5.90 -34.81
C ARG A 528 10.18 -6.64 -35.59
N ARG A 529 10.44 -7.02 -36.85
CA ARG A 529 9.48 -7.81 -37.66
C ARG A 529 9.11 -9.14 -37.01
N VAL A 530 10.09 -9.85 -36.43
CA VAL A 530 9.83 -11.11 -35.74
C VAL A 530 8.97 -10.88 -34.50
N TYR A 531 9.25 -9.85 -33.69
CA TYR A 531 8.43 -9.54 -32.53
C TYR A 531 7.00 -9.14 -32.90
N MET A 532 6.81 -8.35 -33.96
CA MET A 532 5.47 -8.00 -34.45
C MET A 532 4.69 -9.24 -34.91
N ALA A 533 5.33 -10.14 -35.65
CA ALA A 533 4.69 -11.40 -36.06
C ALA A 533 4.32 -12.29 -34.86
N LEU A 534 5.12 -12.28 -33.79
CA LEU A 534 4.79 -12.97 -32.54
C LEU A 534 3.65 -12.27 -31.81
N ALA A 535 3.60 -10.94 -31.82
CA ALA A 535 2.54 -10.17 -31.20
C ALA A 535 1.18 -10.48 -31.84
N ASP A 536 1.11 -10.47 -33.17
CA ASP A 536 -0.12 -10.82 -33.90
C ASP A 536 -0.55 -12.27 -33.63
N ARG A 537 0.41 -13.19 -33.58
CA ARG A 537 0.12 -14.63 -33.42
C ARG A 537 -0.29 -15.02 -32.01
N TYR A 538 0.23 -14.34 -30.99
CA TYR A 538 0.04 -14.69 -29.58
C TYR A 538 -0.66 -13.61 -28.77
N ASN A 539 -1.24 -12.60 -29.44
CA ASN A 539 -1.95 -11.47 -28.86
C ASN A 539 -1.10 -10.69 -27.82
N LEU A 540 0.17 -10.43 -28.13
CA LEU A 540 0.95 -9.50 -27.31
C LEU A 540 0.45 -8.09 -27.60
N GLN A 541 0.26 -7.31 -26.55
CA GLN A 541 -0.17 -5.93 -26.63
C GLN A 541 1.05 -5.04 -26.91
N PRO A 542 1.17 -4.43 -28.10
CA PRO A 542 2.26 -3.52 -28.39
C PRO A 542 2.12 -2.23 -27.56
N LYS A 543 3.19 -1.84 -26.88
CA LYS A 543 3.29 -0.61 -26.10
C LYS A 543 4.48 0.20 -26.57
N ARG A 544 4.22 1.43 -27.01
CA ARG A 544 5.25 2.36 -27.45
C ARG A 544 6.10 2.84 -26.28
N THR A 545 7.43 2.79 -26.42
CA THR A 545 8.40 3.23 -25.39
C THR A 545 9.34 4.35 -25.86
N ASP A 546 8.95 5.03 -26.93
CA ASP A 546 9.56 6.26 -27.44
C ASP A 546 8.97 7.54 -26.82
N ARG A 547 7.92 7.40 -26.00
CA ARG A 547 7.35 8.47 -25.17
C ARG A 547 7.93 8.47 -23.75
N GLU A 548 7.47 9.42 -22.93
CA GLU A 548 7.82 9.50 -21.52
C GLU A 548 7.54 8.15 -20.81
N PHE A 549 8.51 7.70 -20.00
CA PHE A 549 8.43 6.44 -19.27
C PHE A 549 7.16 6.34 -18.41
N SER A 550 6.79 7.44 -17.75
CA SER A 550 5.67 7.50 -16.82
C SER A 550 4.35 7.15 -17.50
N THR A 551 4.10 7.64 -18.71
CA THR A 551 2.85 7.38 -19.45
C THR A 551 2.66 5.89 -19.71
N THR A 552 3.70 5.20 -20.21
CA THR A 552 3.62 3.76 -20.47
C THR A 552 3.60 2.95 -19.18
N ALA A 553 4.35 3.36 -18.16
CA ALA A 553 4.33 2.70 -16.86
C ALA A 553 2.95 2.77 -16.19
N ASP A 554 2.27 3.91 -16.26
CA ASP A 554 0.95 4.14 -15.65
C ASP A 554 -0.13 3.32 -16.35
N GLU A 555 -0.12 3.30 -17.69
CA GLU A 555 -1.00 2.43 -18.48
C GLU A 555 -0.82 0.96 -18.11
N ILE A 556 0.42 0.47 -18.05
CA ILE A 556 0.72 -0.93 -17.74
C ILE A 556 0.28 -1.30 -16.32
N VAL A 557 0.49 -0.42 -15.34
CA VAL A 557 0.02 -0.62 -13.97
C VAL A 557 -1.50 -0.73 -13.95
N HIS A 558 -2.20 0.19 -14.60
CA HIS A 558 -3.66 0.21 -14.65
C HIS A 558 -4.25 -1.01 -15.38
N GLU A 559 -3.71 -1.35 -16.55
CA GLU A 559 -4.14 -2.51 -17.37
C GLU A 559 -3.88 -3.86 -16.70
N VAL A 560 -2.90 -3.94 -15.79
CA VAL A 560 -2.69 -5.16 -14.98
C VAL A 560 -3.60 -5.16 -13.75
N MET A 561 -3.57 -4.08 -12.96
CA MET A 561 -4.19 -4.08 -11.63
C MET A 561 -5.72 -4.00 -11.69
N VAL A 562 -6.31 -3.26 -12.63
CA VAL A 562 -7.78 -3.16 -12.72
C VAL A 562 -8.42 -4.51 -13.03
N PRO A 563 -8.06 -5.23 -14.12
CA PRO A 563 -8.62 -6.56 -14.39
C PRO A 563 -8.29 -7.60 -13.32
N TYR A 564 -7.13 -7.47 -12.67
CA TYR A 564 -6.75 -8.31 -11.53
C TYR A 564 -7.72 -8.16 -10.36
N TYR A 565 -8.05 -6.93 -9.98
CA TYR A 565 -8.99 -6.66 -8.89
C TYR A 565 -10.47 -6.86 -9.29
N GLU A 566 -10.83 -6.68 -10.55
CA GLU A 566 -12.16 -7.06 -11.04
C GLU A 566 -12.44 -8.55 -10.85
N ASN A 567 -11.41 -9.39 -11.00
CA ASN A 567 -11.49 -10.84 -10.86
C ASN A 567 -10.79 -11.36 -9.58
N PHE A 568 -10.79 -10.58 -8.49
CA PHE A 568 -10.07 -10.93 -7.25
C PHE A 568 -10.66 -12.14 -6.49
N GLU A 569 -11.77 -12.69 -6.96
CA GLU A 569 -12.45 -13.80 -6.30
C GLU A 569 -11.56 -15.05 -6.25
N THR A 570 -11.47 -15.67 -5.06
CA THR A 570 -10.89 -17.00 -4.90
C THR A 570 -11.86 -17.90 -4.17
N SER A 571 -11.83 -19.21 -4.47
CA SER A 571 -12.64 -20.22 -3.76
C SER A 571 -12.35 -20.26 -2.24
N LEU A 572 -11.16 -19.83 -1.83
CA LEU A 572 -10.78 -19.69 -0.43
C LEU A 572 -11.44 -18.49 0.26
N ASN A 573 -11.76 -17.41 -0.47
CA ASN A 573 -12.47 -16.25 0.09
C ASN A 573 -13.84 -16.69 0.62
N GLY A 574 -14.57 -17.51 -0.14
CA GLY A 574 -15.86 -18.08 0.27
C GLY A 574 -15.81 -18.94 1.53
N ILE A 575 -14.68 -19.62 1.81
CA ILE A 575 -14.49 -20.43 3.03
C ILE A 575 -14.21 -19.56 4.26
N PHE A 576 -13.53 -18.42 4.10
CA PHE A 576 -13.15 -17.53 5.20
C PHE A 576 -14.17 -16.43 5.50
N LEU A 577 -15.42 -16.55 5.01
CA LEU A 577 -16.49 -15.56 5.21
C LEU A 577 -16.04 -14.13 4.81
N SER A 578 -15.28 -14.01 3.72
CA SER A 578 -14.94 -12.72 3.10
C SER A 578 -16.21 -11.89 2.89
N ASN A 579 -16.15 -10.59 3.19
CA ASN A 579 -17.30 -9.73 3.40
C ASN A 579 -18.34 -9.80 2.24
N PRO A 580 -19.47 -10.50 2.39
CA PRO A 580 -20.42 -10.72 1.30
C PRO A 580 -21.05 -9.42 0.77
N SER A 581 -21.08 -8.34 1.56
CA SER A 581 -21.59 -7.04 1.13
C SER A 581 -20.69 -6.33 0.12
N GLN A 582 -19.37 -6.55 0.16
CA GLN A 582 -18.41 -6.08 -0.85
C GLN A 582 -18.37 -7.00 -2.08
N LEU A 583 -18.82 -8.25 -1.92
CA LEU A 583 -18.80 -9.29 -2.95
C LEU A 583 -20.07 -9.32 -3.80
N ASN A 584 -21.19 -8.81 -3.28
CA ASN A 584 -22.41 -8.70 -4.05
C ASN A 584 -22.33 -7.44 -4.93
N LYS A 585 -22.24 -7.63 -6.27
CA LYS A 585 -22.80 -6.64 -7.19
C LYS A 585 -24.26 -6.46 -6.77
N ARG A 586 -24.58 -5.38 -6.05
CA ARG A 586 -25.98 -4.95 -5.94
C ARG A 586 -26.46 -4.85 -7.39
N SER A 587 -27.42 -5.68 -7.75
CA SER A 587 -27.95 -5.73 -9.12
C SER A 587 -28.21 -4.30 -9.58
N ARG A 588 -27.98 -4.01 -10.86
CA ARG A 588 -28.62 -2.87 -11.52
C ARG A 588 -30.14 -3.04 -11.36
N ALA A 589 -30.69 -2.65 -10.21
CA ALA A 589 -32.09 -2.41 -10.03
C ALA A 589 -32.28 -1.02 -10.64
N GLY A 590 -32.99 -0.98 -11.76
CA GLY A 590 -33.25 0.24 -12.49
C GLY A 590 -34.03 1.25 -11.67
N ILE A 591 -33.97 2.48 -12.18
CA ILE A 591 -34.45 3.77 -11.67
C ILE A 591 -33.39 4.52 -10.89
#